data_AF-A0A2L2LCM5-F1
#
_entry.id   AF-A0A2L2LCM5-F1
#
_cell.length_a   1.000
_cell.length_b   1.000
_cell.length_c   1.000
_cell.angle_alpha   90.00
_cell.angle_beta   90.00
_cell.angle_gamma   90.00
#
_symmetry.space_group_name_H-M   'P 1'
#
loop_
_entity.id
_entity.type
_entity.pdbx_description
1 polymer ?
#
loop_
_entity_poly.entity_id
_entity_poly.type
_entity_poly.pdbx_seq_one_letter_code
_entity_poly.pdbx_strand_id
1 'polypeptide(L)' 'MPMPTHTPAVFEEILADYRHGTIDADEVRNRIADAIKIDPALQTFKDEHLEWTDYDDAVEWM' A
#
# COMPACT_ATOMS: atom_id res chain seq x y z
N MET A 1 -2.21 1.23 12.08
CA MET A 1 -1.76 -0.19 12.05
C MET A 1 -0.23 -0.25 12.14
N PRO A 2 0.35 -1.18 12.92
CA PRO A 2 1.78 -1.47 12.83
C PRO A 2 2.11 -2.09 11.46
N MET A 3 3.16 -1.60 10.81
CA MET A 3 3.67 -2.21 9.57
C MET A 3 4.41 -3.51 9.91
N PRO A 4 4.22 -4.60 9.15
CA PRO A 4 5.02 -5.81 9.30
C PRO A 4 6.52 -5.50 9.18
N THR A 5 7.37 -6.12 10.00
CA THR A 5 8.83 -5.91 9.98
C THR A 5 9.50 -6.27 8.63
N HIS A 6 8.78 -6.98 7.77
CA HIS A 6 9.22 -7.41 6.44
C HIS A 6 8.53 -6.66 5.29
N THR A 7 7.92 -5.50 5.55
CA THR A 7 7.35 -4.70 4.46
C THR A 7 8.44 -4.35 3.44
N PRO A 8 8.23 -4.67 2.15
CA PRO A 8 9.12 -4.22 1.10
C PRO A 8 9.28 -2.71 1.13
N ALA A 9 10.51 -2.21 1.00
CA ALA A 9 10.81 -0.78 1.05
C ALA A 9 9.94 0.04 0.08
N VAL A 10 9.60 -0.52 -1.09
CA VAL A 10 8.71 0.11 -2.05
C VAL A 10 7.30 0.37 -1.49
N PHE A 11 6.74 -0.55 -0.70
CA PHE A 11 5.46 -0.35 -0.03
C PHE A 11 5.58 0.61 1.15
N GLU A 12 6.69 0.58 1.89
CA GLU A 12 6.94 1.55 2.96
C GLU A 12 7.00 2.98 2.42
N GLU A 13 7.69 3.22 1.31
CA GLU A 13 7.75 4.54 0.66
C GLU A 13 6.38 5.00 0.17
N ILE A 14 5.63 4.14 -0.54
CA ILE A 14 4.29 4.50 -1.03
C ILE A 14 3.34 4.82 0.14
N LEU A 15 3.36 4.01 1.20
CA LEU A 15 2.52 4.25 2.38
C LEU A 15 2.98 5.48 3.18
N ALA A 16 4.28 5.78 3.20
CA ALA A 16 4.80 7.00 3.80
C ALA A 16 4.28 8.22 3.03
N ASP A 17 4.38 8.25 1.70
CA ASP A 17 3.83 9.33 0.87
C ASP A 17 2.34 9.57 1.13
N TYR A 18 1.55 8.49 1.29
CA TYR A 18 0.13 8.58 1.66
C TYR A 18 -0.08 9.19 3.06
N ARG A 19 0.69 8.74 4.07
CA ARG A 19 0.63 9.30 5.43
C ARG A 19 1.05 10.77 5.49
N HIS A 20 1.95 11.18 4.60
CA HIS A 20 2.36 12.58 4.47
C HIS A 20 1.33 13.43 3.70
N GLY A 21 0.31 12.81 3.10
CA GLY A 21 -0.68 13.50 2.26
C GLY A 21 -0.14 13.94 0.91
N THR A 22 1.00 13.37 0.48
CA THR A 22 1.62 13.65 -0.82
C THR A 22 0.87 12.97 -1.97
N ILE A 23 0.23 11.83 -1.68
CA ILE A 23 -0.53 11.04 -2.64
C ILE A 23 -1.84 10.55 -2.04
N ASP A 24 -2.87 10.41 -2.87
CA ASP A 24 -4.18 9.89 -2.47
C ASP A 24 -4.23 8.36 -2.50
N ALA A 25 -5.31 7.79 -1.94
CA ALA A 25 -5.52 6.35 -1.90
C ALA A 25 -5.52 5.68 -3.30
N ASP A 26 -6.00 6.38 -4.34
CA ASP A 26 -5.97 5.86 -5.71
C ASP A 26 -4.52 5.77 -6.26
N GLU A 27 -3.71 6.78 -5.97
CA GLU A 27 -2.30 6.83 -6.36
C GLU A 27 -1.48 5.76 -5.63
N VAL A 28 -1.80 5.47 -4.36
CA VAL A 28 -1.23 4.31 -3.64
C VAL A 28 -1.53 3.01 -4.37
N ARG A 29 -2.79 2.79 -4.79
CA ARG A 29 -3.19 1.58 -5.52
C ARG A 29 -2.42 1.47 -6.84
N ASN A 30 -2.29 2.57 -7.58
CA ASN A 30 -1.55 2.60 -8.85
C ASN A 30 -0.06 2.29 -8.67
N ARG A 31 0.61 2.92 -7.70
CA ARG A 31 2.04 2.68 -7.42
C ARG A 31 2.31 1.26 -6.92
N ILE A 32 1.43 0.72 -6.07
CA ILE A 32 1.54 -0.68 -5.61
C ILE A 32 1.35 -1.64 -6.79
N ALA A 33 0.38 -1.38 -7.67
CA ALA A 33 0.16 -2.19 -8.85
C ALA A 33 1.36 -2.13 -9.83
N ASP A 34 1.97 -0.96 -9.99
CA ASP A 34 3.18 -0.80 -10.81
C ASP A 34 4.38 -1.54 -10.22
N ALA A 35 4.60 -1.42 -8.90
CA ALA A 35 5.63 -2.17 -8.20
C ALA A 35 5.45 -3.69 -8.38
N ILE A 36 4.21 -4.19 -8.31
CA ILE A 36 3.90 -5.61 -8.53
C ILE A 36 4.16 -6.05 -9.97
N LYS A 37 3.94 -5.17 -10.97
CA LYS A 37 4.28 -5.49 -12.37
C LYS A 37 5.77 -5.66 -12.57
N ILE A 38 6.58 -4.88 -11.84
CA ILE A 38 8.04 -4.93 -11.89
C ILE A 38 8.54 -6.17 -11.13
N ASP A 39 8.01 -6.40 -9.93
CA ASP A 39 8.35 -7.54 -9.09
C ASP A 39 7.07 -8.29 -8.65
N PRO A 40 6.74 -9.42 -9.30
CA PRO A 40 5.53 -10.17 -8.98
C PRO A 40 5.59 -10.85 -7.61
N ALA A 41 6.75 -10.98 -6.96
CA ALA A 41 6.84 -11.54 -5.61
C ALA A 41 6.23 -10.59 -4.55
N LEU A 42 6.17 -9.28 -4.86
CA LEU A 42 5.44 -8.31 -4.07
C LEU A 42 3.93 -8.58 -4.03
N GLN A 43 3.39 -9.30 -5.02
CA GLN A 43 1.97 -9.70 -5.01
C GLN A 43 1.67 -10.64 -3.83
N THR A 44 2.57 -11.58 -3.55
CA THR A 44 2.43 -12.50 -2.41
C THR A 44 2.48 -11.74 -1.09
N PHE A 45 3.43 -10.79 -0.94
CA PHE A 45 3.47 -9.95 0.25
C PHE A 45 2.20 -9.09 0.40
N LYS A 46 1.69 -8.54 -0.70
CA LYS A 46 0.42 -7.80 -0.69
C LYS A 46 -0.71 -8.70 -0.21
N ASP A 47 -0.84 -9.89 -0.78
CA ASP A 47 -1.91 -10.84 -0.44
C ASP A 47 -1.83 -11.31 1.03
N GLU A 48 -0.62 -11.53 1.56
CA GLU A 48 -0.40 -12.03 2.92
C GLU A 48 -0.48 -10.94 4.02
N HIS A 49 -0.16 -9.68 3.70
CA HIS A 49 0.04 -8.64 4.73
C HIS A 49 -0.68 -7.33 4.47
N LEU A 50 -1.10 -7.09 3.23
CA LEU A 50 -1.67 -5.86 2.75
C LEU A 50 -3.03 -6.22 2.13
N GLU A 51 -3.94 -6.70 2.98
CA GLU A 51 -5.36 -6.98 2.71
C GLU A 51 -6.14 -5.70 2.31
N TRP A 52 -5.58 -4.91 1.40
CA TRP A 52 -6.04 -3.58 1.04
C TRP A 52 -6.87 -3.66 -0.22
N THR A 53 -8.16 -3.90 0.01
CA THR A 53 -9.19 -3.10 -0.64
C THR A 53 -10.32 -2.78 0.34
N ASP A 54 -9.98 -2.43 1.59
CA ASP A 54 -10.86 -1.62 2.46
C ASP A 54 -10.48 -0.12 2.39
N TYR A 55 -9.79 0.29 1.32
CA TYR A 55 -9.56 1.71 1.01
C TYR A 55 -10.74 2.34 0.26
N ASP A 56 -11.84 1.59 0.10
CA ASP A 56 -13.10 2.04 -0.49
C ASP A 56 -14.15 2.37 0.59
N ASP A 57 -14.03 1.85 1.82
CA ASP A 57 -15.06 1.98 2.87
C ASP A 57 -14.57 2.70 4.15
N ALA A 58 -13.26 2.71 4.45
CA ALA A 58 -12.74 3.31 5.70
C ALA A 58 -12.19 4.75 5.58
N VAL A 59 -12.82 5.61 4.76
CA VAL A 59 -12.64 7.08 4.85
C VAL A 59 -13.93 7.72 5.40
N GLU A 60 -14.39 7.23 6.54
CA GLU A 60 -15.10 8.05 7.52
C GLU A 60 -14.21 8.19 8.75
N TRP A 61 -13.22 9.09 8.68
CA TRP A 61 -12.54 9.58 9.87
C TRP A 61 -13.38 10.73 10.45
N MET A 62 -14.36 10.38 11.28
CA MET A 62 -14.99 11.30 12.23
C MET A 62 -14.20 11.35 13.53
#